data_AF-A0A2X1SD49-F1
#
_entry.id   AF-A0A2X1SD49-F1
#
_cell.length_a   1.000
_cell.length_b   1.000
_cell.length_c   1.000
_cell.angle_alpha   90.00
_cell.angle_beta   90.00
_cell.angle_gamma   90.00
#
_symmetry.space_group_name_H-M   'P 1'
#
loop_
_entity.id
_entity.type
_entity.pdbx_description
1 polymer ?
#
loop_
_entity_poly.entity_id
_entity_poly.type
_entity_poly.pdbx_seq_one_letter_code
_entity_poly.pdbx_strand_id
1 'polypeptide(L)'
;MRDIDRERDLLERLMTIGKRHNLDAHYITRLFQLIIEDSVLTQQTLLLQHLNKINPHSARVAFLGPKGSYSHLAARQYAARHFEQFIESGCAKFADIFNQVENRPGRLRGGAD
;
A
#
# COMPACT_ATOMS: atom_id res chain seq x y z
N MET A 1 8.14 -7.23 -15.86
CA MET A 1 9.62 -7.29 -15.81
C MET A 1 10.14 -5.87 -15.64
N ARG A 2 11.30 -5.71 -14.99
CA ARG A 2 11.91 -4.40 -14.79
C ARG A 2 12.39 -3.84 -16.13
N ASP A 3 12.09 -2.57 -16.40
CA ASP A 3 12.42 -1.90 -17.65
C ASP A 3 13.44 -0.79 -17.37
N ILE A 4 14.71 -1.16 -17.46
CA ILE A 4 15.84 -0.33 -17.00
C ILE A 4 15.99 0.93 -17.88
N ASP A 5 15.80 0.78 -19.19
CA ASP A 5 15.93 1.89 -20.13
C ASP A 5 14.83 2.92 -19.90
N ARG A 6 13.59 2.47 -19.72
CA ARG A 6 12.47 3.34 -19.40
C ARG A 6 12.62 4.04 -18.04
N GLU A 7 13.12 3.33 -17.02
CA GLU A 7 13.40 3.90 -15.70
C GLU A 7 14.46 4.99 -15.76
N ARG A 8 15.52 4.78 -16.56
CA ARG A 8 16.59 5.77 -16.76
C ARG A 8 16.06 7.03 -17.44
N ASP A 9 15.32 6.86 -18.54
CA ASP A 9 14.74 7.98 -19.28
C ASP A 9 13.77 8.80 -18.40
N LEU A 10 12.97 8.12 -17.56
CA LEU A 10 12.08 8.76 -16.61
C LEU A 10 12.85 9.59 -15.57
N LEU A 11 13.91 9.02 -14.99
CA LEU A 11 14.78 9.70 -14.02
C LEU A 11 15.43 10.95 -14.63
N GLU A 12 15.97 10.87 -15.84
CA GLU A 12 16.57 12.02 -16.53
C GLU A 12 15.54 13.14 -16.75
N ARG A 13 14.32 12.78 -17.15
CA ARG A 13 13.22 13.73 -17.33
C ARG A 13 12.86 14.43 -16.02
N LEU A 14 12.76 13.67 -14.93
CA LEU A 14 12.41 14.17 -13.60
C LEU A 14 13.52 15.05 -13.00
N MET A 15 14.79 14.70 -13.20
CA MET A 15 15.92 15.55 -12.82
C MET A 15 15.89 16.89 -13.59
N THR A 16 15.55 16.86 -14.87
CA THR A 16 15.44 18.07 -15.71
C THR A 16 14.31 18.99 -15.24
N ILE A 17 13.21 18.42 -14.76
CA ILE A 17 12.12 19.18 -14.14
C ILE A 17 12.55 19.72 -12.77
N GLY A 18 13.15 18.89 -11.92
CA GLY A 18 13.60 19.29 -10.58
C GLY A 18 14.61 20.43 -10.60
N LYS A 19 15.56 20.41 -11.55
CA LYS A 19 16.52 21.50 -11.78
C LYS A 19 15.82 22.83 -12.08
N ARG A 20 14.75 22.83 -12.88
CA ARG A 20 13.97 24.05 -13.19
C ARG A 20 13.27 24.64 -11.97
N HIS A 21 12.98 23.81 -10.96
CA HIS A 21 12.38 24.24 -9.70
C HIS A 21 13.41 24.51 -8.59
N ASN A 22 14.70 24.56 -8.93
CA ASN A 22 15.80 24.80 -7.98
C ASN A 22 15.85 23.77 -6.83
N LEU A 23 15.39 22.55 -7.11
CA LEU A 23 15.38 21.43 -6.16
C LEU A 23 16.75 20.73 -6.15
N ASP A 24 17.16 20.24 -4.97
CA ASP A 24 18.42 19.51 -4.82
C ASP A 24 18.43 18.23 -5.68
N ALA A 25 19.41 18.14 -6.57
CA ALA A 25 19.48 17.06 -7.55
C ALA A 25 19.71 15.69 -6.90
N HIS A 26 20.46 15.62 -5.81
CA HIS A 26 20.72 14.37 -5.11
C HIS A 26 19.48 13.87 -4.39
N TYR A 27 18.75 14.77 -3.73
CA TYR A 27 17.51 14.46 -3.04
C TYR A 27 16.43 13.98 -4.01
N ILE A 28 16.22 14.69 -5.12
CA ILE A 28 15.21 14.33 -6.12
C ILE A 28 15.54 12.99 -6.79
N THR A 29 16.81 12.75 -7.11
CA THR A 29 17.24 11.46 -7.68
C THR A 29 16.96 10.31 -6.71
N ARG A 30 17.32 10.48 -5.43
CA ARG A 30 17.08 9.46 -4.39
C ARG A 30 15.59 9.19 -4.20
N LEU A 31 14.76 10.24 -4.16
CA LEU A 31 13.31 10.12 -4.01
C LEU A 31 12.68 9.33 -5.16
N PHE A 32 13.03 9.67 -6.41
CA PHE A 32 12.45 8.99 -7.56
C PHE A 32 12.97 7.57 -7.76
N GLN A 33 14.22 7.29 -7.39
CA GLN A 33 14.72 5.91 -7.31
C GLN A 33 13.89 5.07 -6.34
N LEU A 34 13.58 5.61 -5.15
CA LEU A 34 12.77 4.93 -4.15
C LEU A 34 11.33 4.68 -4.63
N ILE A 35 10.73 5.67 -5.32
CA ILE A 35 9.39 5.53 -5.91
C ILE A 35 9.37 4.46 -7.02
N ILE A 36 10.40 4.45 -7.88
CA ILE A 36 10.52 3.46 -8.96
C ILE A 36 10.69 2.06 -8.37
N GLU A 37 11.54 1.90 -7.37
CA GLU A 37 11.78 0.62 -6.69
C GLU A 37 10.49 0.07 -6.05
N ASP A 38 9.77 0.91 -5.30
CA ASP A 38 8.48 0.54 -4.71
C ASP A 38 7.43 0.17 -5.78
N SER A 39 7.45 0.87 -6.92
CA SER A 39 6.57 0.58 -8.06
C SER A 39 6.87 -0.79 -8.68
N VAL A 40 8.16 -1.15 -8.83
CA VAL A 40 8.58 -2.46 -9.36
C VAL A 40 8.15 -3.58 -8.42
N LEU A 41 8.38 -3.42 -7.11
CA LEU A 41 7.95 -4.40 -6.10
C LEU A 41 6.43 -4.59 -6.14
N THR A 42 5.67 -3.50 -6.16
CA THR A 42 4.20 -3.54 -6.26
C THR A 42 3.72 -4.30 -7.50
N GLN A 43 4.33 -4.04 -8.67
CA GLN A 43 3.99 -4.72 -9.92
C GLN A 43 4.31 -6.23 -9.87
N GLN A 44 5.44 -6.61 -9.26
CA GLN A 44 5.82 -8.01 -9.07
C GLN A 44 4.81 -8.73 -8.16
N THR A 45 4.44 -8.12 -7.03
CA THR A 45 3.43 -8.68 -6.12
C THR A 45 2.09 -8.90 -6.81
N LEU A 46 1.61 -7.92 -7.59
CA LEU A 46 0.36 -8.03 -8.35
C LEU A 46 0.41 -9.17 -9.37
N LEU A 47 1.55 -9.33 -10.06
CA LEU A 47 1.73 -10.39 -11.06
C LEU A 47 1.75 -11.77 -10.41
N LEU A 48 2.43 -11.92 -9.26
CA LEU A 48 2.45 -13.17 -8.48
C LEU A 48 1.06 -13.53 -7.94
N GLN A 49 0.30 -12.56 -7.46
CA GLN A 49 -1.08 -12.76 -7.00
C GLN A 49 -1.98 -13.25 -8.12
N HIS A 50 -1.87 -12.63 -9.29
CA HIS A 50 -2.65 -13.01 -10.46
C HIS A 50 -2.30 -14.42 -10.95
N LEU A 51 -0.99 -14.78 -10.98
CA LEU A 51 -0.54 -16.12 -11.37
C LEU A 51 -0.99 -17.21 -10.40
N ASN A 52 -0.94 -16.93 -9.08
CA ASN A 52 -1.17 -17.95 -8.07
C ASN A 52 -2.63 -18.02 -7.58
N LYS A 53 -3.54 -17.13 -8.03
CA LYS A 53 -4.93 -17.01 -7.56
C LYS A 53 -5.06 -16.96 -6.03
N ILE A 54 -4.05 -16.45 -5.34
CA ILE A 54 -4.03 -16.33 -3.88
C ILE A 54 -4.71 -15.01 -3.50
N ASN A 55 -5.99 -14.88 -3.81
CA ASN A 55 -6.80 -13.81 -3.24
C ASN A 55 -7.53 -14.39 -2.02
N PRO A 56 -7.08 -14.10 -0.80
CA PRO A 56 -7.88 -14.41 0.38
C PRO A 56 -9.30 -13.83 0.21
N HIS A 57 -10.31 -14.70 0.36
CA HIS A 57 -11.71 -14.39 0.05
C HIS A 57 -12.25 -13.17 0.82
N SER A 58 -11.75 -12.90 2.04
CA SER A 58 -12.14 -11.69 2.75
C SER A 58 -11.11 -11.21 3.78
N ALA A 59 -11.04 -9.89 3.98
CA ALA A 59 -10.27 -9.28 5.09
C ALA A 59 -10.99 -8.10 5.75
N ARG A 60 -10.62 -7.84 7.01
CA ARG A 60 -11.03 -6.63 7.73
C ARG A 60 -9.83 -5.69 7.80
N VAL A 61 -10.05 -4.42 7.47
CA VAL A 61 -8.99 -3.41 7.48
C VAL A 61 -9.42 -2.25 8.36
N ALA A 62 -8.65 -2.04 9.44
CA ALA A 62 -8.82 -0.89 10.32
C ALA A 62 -7.76 0.17 9.97
N PHE A 63 -8.16 1.44 9.92
CA PHE A 63 -7.27 2.55 9.59
C PHE A 63 -7.53 3.74 10.51
N LEU A 64 -6.52 4.60 10.67
CA LEU A 64 -6.63 5.80 11.48
C LEU A 64 -7.33 6.94 10.73
N GLY A 65 -8.26 7.61 11.41
CA GLY A 65 -8.94 8.79 10.90
C GLY A 65 -10.22 8.49 10.12
N PRO A 66 -10.89 9.55 9.65
CA PRO A 66 -12.20 9.45 9.01
C PRO A 66 -12.11 8.94 7.57
N LYS A 67 -13.26 8.59 7.00
CA LYS A 67 -13.37 8.33 5.55
C LYS A 67 -12.86 9.56 4.77
N GLY A 68 -12.04 9.30 3.77
CA GLY A 68 -11.36 10.32 2.97
C GLY A 68 -9.98 10.72 3.47
N SER A 69 -9.56 10.27 4.67
CA SER A 69 -8.18 10.43 5.12
C SER A 69 -7.21 9.65 4.20
N TYR A 70 -5.93 10.02 4.23
CA TYR A 70 -4.90 9.28 3.51
C TYR A 70 -4.90 7.79 3.92
N SER A 71 -5.02 7.49 5.21
CA SER A 71 -5.06 6.11 5.70
C SER A 71 -6.28 5.33 5.20
N HIS A 72 -7.45 5.97 5.05
CA HIS A 72 -8.61 5.35 4.42
C HIS A 72 -8.33 5.01 2.94
N LEU A 73 -7.78 5.96 2.18
CA LEU A 73 -7.48 5.74 0.76
C LEU A 73 -6.41 4.66 0.55
N ALA A 74 -5.35 4.68 1.35
CA ALA A 74 -4.29 3.69 1.33
C ALA A 74 -4.80 2.29 1.71
N ALA A 75 -5.57 2.19 2.78
CA ALA A 75 -6.20 0.94 3.21
C ALA A 75 -7.12 0.35 2.13
N ARG A 76 -7.93 1.19 1.50
CA ARG A 76 -8.85 0.79 0.44
C ARG A 76 -8.12 0.34 -0.83
N GLN A 77 -7.07 1.07 -1.23
CA GLN A 77 -6.28 0.72 -2.40
C GLN A 77 -5.50 -0.58 -2.21
N TYR A 78 -4.99 -0.83 -1.00
CA TYR A 78 -4.38 -2.09 -0.62
C TYR A 78 -5.41 -3.23 -0.65
N ALA A 79 -6.55 -3.04 0.01
CA ALA A 79 -7.55 -4.10 0.16
C ALA A 79 -8.14 -4.55 -1.19
N ALA A 80 -8.41 -3.61 -2.10
CA ALA A 80 -8.93 -3.89 -3.43
C ALA A 80 -7.95 -4.70 -4.31
N ARG A 81 -6.65 -4.72 -3.98
CA ARG A 81 -5.63 -5.49 -4.71
C ARG A 81 -5.46 -6.91 -4.17
N HIS A 82 -5.82 -7.14 -2.90
CA HIS A 82 -5.43 -8.34 -2.17
C HIS A 82 -6.62 -9.19 -1.69
N PHE A 83 -7.84 -8.64 -1.69
CA PHE A 83 -9.03 -9.34 -1.18
C PHE A 83 -10.22 -9.19 -2.14
N GLU A 84 -11.02 -10.25 -2.28
CA GLU A 84 -12.27 -10.20 -3.06
C GLU A 84 -13.35 -9.40 -2.34
N GLN A 85 -13.40 -9.51 -1.01
CA GLN A 85 -14.30 -8.75 -0.15
C GLN A 85 -13.50 -8.16 1.02
N PHE A 86 -13.83 -6.94 1.43
CA PHE A 86 -13.23 -6.40 2.65
C PHE A 86 -14.18 -5.48 3.40
N ILE A 87 -13.99 -5.43 4.71
CA ILE A 87 -14.76 -4.57 5.62
C ILE A 87 -13.82 -3.50 6.15
N GLU A 88 -14.18 -2.25 5.90
CA GLU A 88 -13.43 -1.06 6.29
C GLU A 88 -13.91 -0.54 7.65
N SER A 89 -12.97 -0.21 8.55
CA SER A 89 -13.27 0.41 9.86
C SER A 89 -12.34 1.58 10.16
N GLY A 90 -12.91 2.78 10.22
CA GLY A 90 -12.18 3.99 10.61
C GLY A 90 -12.10 4.11 12.13
N CYS A 91 -10.90 4.38 12.63
CA CYS A 91 -10.60 4.47 14.07
C CYS A 91 -10.16 5.89 14.42
N ALA A 92 -10.65 6.43 15.55
CA ALA A 92 -10.27 7.77 15.99
C ALA A 92 -8.90 7.78 16.68
N LYS A 93 -8.53 6.67 17.36
CA LYS A 93 -7.26 6.52 18.06
C LYS A 93 -6.56 5.23 17.63
N PHE A 94 -5.23 5.20 17.78
CA PHE A 94 -4.44 4.00 17.51
C PHE A 94 -4.86 2.79 18.37
N ALA A 95 -5.23 3.01 19.63
CA ALA A 95 -5.72 1.95 20.50
C ALA A 95 -6.98 1.27 19.95
N ASP A 96 -7.84 2.02 19.25
CA ASP A 96 -9.09 1.50 18.68
C ASP A 96 -8.82 0.57 17.49
N ILE A 97 -7.70 0.76 16.78
CA ILE A 97 -7.28 -0.10 15.66
C ILE A 97 -7.05 -1.53 16.16
N PHE A 98 -6.30 -1.69 17.26
CA PHE A 98 -6.04 -3.01 17.84
C PHE A 98 -7.33 -3.67 18.33
N ASN A 99 -8.18 -2.93 19.03
CA ASN A 99 -9.48 -3.43 19.47
C ASN A 99 -10.34 -3.93 18.30
N GLN A 100 -10.34 -3.23 17.16
CA GLN A 100 -11.15 -3.60 15.98
C GLN A 100 -10.61 -4.81 15.20
N VAL A 101 -9.30 -5.03 15.26
CA VAL A 101 -8.62 -6.16 14.60
C VAL A 101 -8.63 -7.40 15.50
N GLU A 102 -8.47 -7.24 16.81
CA GLU A 102 -8.42 -8.34 17.79
C GLU A 102 -9.82 -8.82 18.20
N ASN A 103 -10.79 -7.92 18.39
CA ASN A 103 -12.17 -8.27 18.74
C ASN A 103 -13.01 -8.57 17.49
N ARG A 104 -12.73 -9.72 16.87
CA ARG A 104 -13.59 -10.30 15.85
C ARG A 104 -14.92 -10.74 16.49
N PRO A 105 -16.10 -10.21 16.11
CA PRO A 105 -17.35 -10.93 16.34
C PRO A 105 -17.28 -12.19 15.49
N GLY A 106 -17.09 -13.35 16.13
CA GLY A 106 -16.85 -14.65 15.48
C GLY A 106 -15.51 -15.32 15.83
N ARG A 107 -14.67 -14.73 16.69
CA ARG A 107 -13.64 -15.51 17.39
C ARG A 107 -14.27 -15.98 18.70
N LEU A 108 -14.81 -17.20 18.69
CA LEU A 108 -15.14 -17.89 19.94
C LEU A 108 -13.85 -17.89 20.79
N ARG A 109 -13.94 -17.26 21.96
CA ARG A 109 -13.05 -17.59 23.06
C ARG A 109 -13.38 -19.02 23.50
N GLY A 110 -12.38 -19.89 23.60
CA GLY A 110 -12.48 -21.25 24.16
C GLY A 110 -12.44 -22.36 23.09
N GLY A 111 -11.80 -23.51 23.31
CA GLY A 111 -11.42 -24.12 24.58
C GLY A 111 -9.98 -24.65 24.60
N ALA A 112 -9.46 -24.71 25.83
CA ALA A 112 -8.53 -25.76 26.20
C ALA A 112 -9.27 -27.10 26.14
N ASP A 113 -8.64 -28.10 25.55
CA ASP A 113 -8.65 -29.52 25.92
C ASP A 113 -7.31 -30.11 25.43
#